data_AF-A0A5J4Q5Q5-F1
#
_entry.id   AF-A0A5J4Q5Q5-F1
#
_cell.length_a   1.000
_cell.length_b   1.000
_cell.length_c   1.000
_cell.angle_alpha   90.00
_cell.angle_beta   90.00
_cell.angle_gamma   90.00
#
_symmetry.space_group_name_H-M   'P 1'
#
loop_
_entity.id
_entity.type
_entity.pdbx_description
1 polymer ?
#
loop_
_entity_poly.entity_id
_entity_poly.type
_entity_poly.pdbx_seq_one_letter_code
_entity_poly.pdbx_strand_id
1 'polypeptide(L)'
;DISQFNPRSIPMTQAKKDIIKASVSPVDDVIISHFKSFRDGVTCNIVEEWKPQEMKLKNYQLTIKNICVRTQKQTDGVRKFIYKLKDEMISIYENMLDEDVDEIQNDGTEYI
;
A
#
# COMPACT_ATOMS: atom_id res chain seq x y z
N ASP A 1 24.29 -12.82 -30.03
CA ASP A 1 24.15 -11.37 -29.93
C ASP A 1 23.68 -11.04 -28.52
N ILE A 2 24.43 -10.22 -27.78
CA ILE A 2 24.17 -9.89 -26.36
C ILE A 2 23.74 -8.42 -26.20
N SER A 3 23.52 -7.72 -27.31
CA SER A 3 23.17 -6.29 -27.36
C SER A 3 21.83 -5.93 -26.72
N GLN A 4 20.96 -6.92 -26.47
CA GLN A 4 19.65 -6.73 -25.85
C GLN A 4 19.64 -6.98 -24.33
N PHE A 5 20.73 -7.50 -23.74
CA PHE A 5 20.77 -7.72 -22.30
C PHE A 5 20.97 -6.39 -21.58
N ASN A 6 19.91 -5.88 -20.94
CA ASN A 6 19.96 -4.71 -20.08
C ASN A 6 20.16 -5.16 -18.61
N PRO A 7 21.39 -5.13 -18.05
CA PRO A 7 21.66 -5.58 -16.69
C PRO A 7 20.98 -4.74 -15.59
N ARG A 8 20.40 -3.58 -15.93
CA ARG A 8 19.56 -2.77 -15.01
C ARG A 8 18.10 -3.22 -14.98
N SER A 9 17.67 -4.06 -15.91
CA SER A 9 16.33 -4.65 -15.92
C SER A 9 16.40 -6.02 -15.24
N ILE A 10 16.62 -6.04 -13.92
CA ILE A 10 16.46 -7.27 -13.14
C ILE A 10 14.97 -7.41 -12.83
N PRO A 11 14.24 -8.33 -13.48
CA PRO A 11 12.83 -8.53 -13.15
C PRO A 11 12.72 -8.98 -11.69
N MET A 12 11.73 -8.42 -11.00
CA MET A 12 11.46 -8.76 -9.61
C MET A 12 10.97 -10.22 -9.56
N THR A 13 11.69 -11.10 -8.85
CA THR A 13 11.35 -12.53 -8.80
C THR A 13 10.29 -12.80 -7.74
N GLN A 14 9.46 -13.82 -7.94
CA GLN A 14 8.42 -14.22 -6.98
C GLN A 14 8.97 -14.41 -5.55
N ALA A 15 10.17 -14.97 -5.42
CA ALA A 15 10.83 -15.11 -4.12
C ALA A 15 11.16 -13.76 -3.46
N LYS A 16 11.54 -12.74 -4.24
CA LYS A 16 11.73 -11.37 -3.71
C LYS A 16 10.40 -10.75 -3.29
N LYS A 17 9.31 -10.97 -4.05
CA LYS A 17 7.94 -10.57 -3.66
C LYS A 17 7.55 -11.18 -2.32
N ASP A 18 7.73 -12.49 -2.17
CA ASP A 18 7.34 -13.22 -0.98
C ASP A 18 8.16 -12.78 0.25
N ILE A 19 9.45 -12.50 0.09
CA ILE A 19 10.31 -11.98 1.17
C ILE A 19 9.85 -10.58 1.60
N ILE A 20 9.54 -9.69 0.64
CA ILE A 20 9.04 -8.34 0.94
C ILE A 20 7.70 -8.45 1.67
N LYS A 21 6.75 -9.20 1.11
CA LYS A 21 5.42 -9.44 1.69
C LYS A 21 5.49 -10.04 3.10
N ALA A 22 6.36 -11.01 3.33
CA ALA A 22 6.58 -11.59 4.65
C ALA A 22 7.20 -10.61 5.66
N SER A 23 7.80 -9.52 5.17
CA SER A 23 8.38 -8.45 5.99
C SER A 23 7.42 -7.25 6.19
N VAL A 24 6.27 -7.23 5.52
CA VAL A 24 5.26 -6.17 5.64
C VAL A 24 4.57 -6.27 7.01
N SER A 25 4.44 -5.13 7.70
CA SER A 25 3.72 -5.07 8.97
C SER A 25 2.22 -5.28 8.75
N PRO A 26 1.48 -5.88 9.71
CA PRO A 26 0.02 -5.95 9.64
C PRO A 26 -0.67 -4.58 9.45
N VAL A 27 -0.01 -3.49 9.83
CA VAL A 27 -0.51 -2.12 9.58
C VAL A 27 -0.28 -1.70 8.14
N ASP A 28 0.87 -2.05 7.58
CA ASP A 28 1.21 -1.76 6.19
C ASP A 28 0.28 -2.54 5.25
N ASP A 29 -0.07 -3.79 5.57
CA ASP A 29 -1.07 -4.56 4.83
C ASP A 29 -2.43 -3.85 4.75
N VAL A 30 -2.87 -3.25 5.87
CA VAL A 30 -4.11 -2.47 5.93
C VAL A 30 -4.00 -1.17 5.11
N ILE A 31 -2.82 -0.54 5.11
CA ILE A 31 -2.58 0.67 4.32
C ILE A 31 -2.57 0.33 2.83
N ILE A 32 -1.93 -0.76 2.43
CA ILE A 32 -1.88 -1.22 1.04
C ILE A 32 -3.28 -1.59 0.55
N SER A 33 -4.04 -2.36 1.34
CA SER A 33 -5.40 -2.79 0.97
C SER A 33 -6.40 -1.62 0.84
N HIS A 34 -6.18 -0.53 1.59
CA HIS A 34 -7.00 0.67 1.57
C HIS A 34 -6.25 1.91 1.08
N PHE A 35 -5.25 1.73 0.22
CA PHE A 35 -4.30 2.79 -0.16
C PHE A 35 -4.99 4.05 -0.70
N LYS A 36 -5.94 3.88 -1.62
CA LYS A 36 -6.71 5.01 -2.19
C LYS A 36 -7.44 5.81 -1.10
N SER A 37 -8.07 5.12 -0.15
CA SER A 37 -8.78 5.75 0.98
C SER A 37 -7.83 6.54 1.89
N PHE A 38 -6.65 5.98 2.17
CA PHE A 38 -5.62 6.66 2.96
C PHE A 38 -4.97 7.83 2.21
N ARG A 39 -4.82 7.74 0.88
CA ARG A 39 -4.33 8.83 0.01
C ARG A 39 -5.30 10.01 -0.01
N ASP A 40 -6.60 9.75 -0.15
CA ASP A 40 -7.65 10.79 -0.24
C ASP A 40 -8.07 11.34 1.14
N GLY A 41 -7.77 10.56 2.18
CA GLY A 41 -8.01 10.86 3.57
C GLY A 41 -9.29 10.19 4.09
N VAL A 42 -9.15 9.39 5.12
CA VAL A 42 -10.20 8.54 5.71
C VAL A 42 -10.49 8.95 7.15
N THR A 43 -11.74 8.85 7.59
CA THR A 43 -12.13 9.22 8.97
C THR A 43 -11.53 8.30 10.01
N CYS A 44 -11.22 8.83 11.20
CA CYS A 44 -10.58 8.05 12.26
C CYS A 44 -11.37 6.79 12.66
N ASN A 45 -12.70 6.87 12.68
CA ASN A 45 -13.55 5.74 13.07
C ASN A 45 -13.38 4.54 12.11
N ILE A 46 -13.36 4.80 10.80
CA ILE A 46 -13.20 3.77 9.78
C ILE A 46 -11.80 3.14 9.88
N VAL A 47 -10.77 3.95 10.11
CA VAL A 47 -9.39 3.43 10.27
C VAL A 47 -9.29 2.49 11.45
N GLU A 48 -9.93 2.81 12.58
CA GLU A 48 -9.91 1.95 13.77
C GLU A 48 -10.65 0.63 13.55
N GLU A 49 -11.65 0.58 12.67
CA GLU A 49 -12.35 -0.64 12.27
C GLU A 49 -11.47 -1.58 11.43
N TRP A 50 -10.50 -1.03 10.68
CA TRP A 50 -9.54 -1.82 9.87
C TRP A 50 -8.37 -2.37 10.67
N LYS A 51 -8.36 -2.17 11.99
CA LYS A 51 -7.31 -2.67 12.87
C LYS A 51 -7.19 -4.21 12.74
N PRO A 52 -5.98 -4.74 12.52
CA PRO A 52 -5.74 -6.19 12.53
C PRO A 52 -6.22 -6.81 13.85
N GLN A 53 -6.88 -7.98 13.78
CA GLN A 53 -7.54 -8.59 14.95
C GLN A 53 -6.56 -8.84 16.10
N GLU A 54 -5.35 -9.31 15.79
CA GLU A 54 -4.30 -9.66 16.75
C GLU A 54 -3.61 -8.45 17.40
N MET A 55 -3.75 -7.25 16.83
CA MET A 55 -3.08 -6.05 17.32
C MET A 55 -3.93 -5.28 18.34
N LYS A 56 -3.30 -4.77 19.41
CA LYS A 56 -3.95 -3.85 20.36
C LYS A 56 -4.23 -2.51 19.70
N LEU A 57 -5.41 -1.93 19.94
CA LEU A 57 -5.83 -0.65 19.36
C LEU A 57 -4.83 0.49 19.60
N LYS A 58 -4.26 0.58 20.82
CA LYS A 58 -3.26 1.59 21.14
C LYS A 58 -1.99 1.49 20.28
N ASN A 59 -1.55 0.28 19.98
CA ASN A 59 -0.37 0.04 19.14
C ASN A 59 -0.68 0.43 17.70
N TYR A 60 -1.85 0.03 17.20
CA TYR A 60 -2.31 0.39 15.87
C TYR A 60 -2.40 1.92 15.68
N GLN A 61 -3.04 2.62 16.63
CA GLN A 61 -3.12 4.08 16.62
C GLN A 61 -1.73 4.75 16.68
N LEU A 62 -0.77 4.18 17.41
CA LEU A 62 0.59 4.70 17.47
C LEU A 62 1.29 4.57 16.12
N THR A 63 1.22 3.39 15.49
CA THR A 63 1.82 3.14 14.18
C THR A 63 1.17 4.02 13.10
N ILE A 64 -0.17 4.11 13.07
CA ILE A 64 -0.90 4.96 12.13
C ILE A 64 -0.51 6.44 12.28
N LYS A 65 -0.31 6.95 13.51
CA LYS A 65 0.16 8.32 13.71
C LYS A 65 1.56 8.59 13.18
N ASN A 66 2.41 7.57 13.10
CA ASN A 66 3.75 7.70 12.55
C ASN A 66 3.72 7.74 11.02
N ILE A 67 2.82 6.99 10.39
CA ILE A 67 2.73 6.83 8.93
C ILE A 67 1.82 7.89 8.29
N CYS A 68 0.73 8.26 8.96
CA CYS A 68 -0.26 9.21 8.48
C CYS A 68 -0.19 10.55 9.21
N VAL A 69 -0.63 11.61 8.53
CA VAL A 69 -0.94 12.90 9.13
C VAL A 69 -2.43 12.94 9.50
N ARG A 70 -2.71 13.40 10.73
CA ARG A 70 -4.08 13.67 11.16
C ARG A 70 -4.45 15.12 10.81
N THR A 71 -5.46 15.30 9.97
CA THR A 71 -5.93 16.63 9.52
C THR A 71 -7.44 16.77 9.71
N GLN A 72 -7.94 18.00 9.64
CA GLN A 72 -9.39 18.27 9.65
C GLN A 72 -9.87 18.50 8.23
N LYS A 73 -10.95 17.84 7.84
CA LYS A 73 -11.65 18.09 6.57
C LYS A 73 -13.10 18.45 6.87
N GLN A 74 -13.60 19.45 6.15
CA GLN A 74 -15.03 19.75 6.15
C GLN A 74 -15.70 18.79 5.17
N THR A 75 -16.65 18.02 5.66
CA THR A 75 -17.46 17.11 4.86
C THR A 75 -18.89 17.30 5.34
N ASP A 76 -19.78 17.67 4.41
CA ASP A 76 -21.20 17.95 4.67
C ASP A 76 -21.44 19.01 5.76
N GLY A 77 -20.61 20.06 5.79
CA GLY A 77 -20.70 21.15 6.77
C GLY A 77 -20.21 20.79 8.18
N VAL A 78 -19.79 19.54 8.41
CA VAL A 78 -19.23 19.09 9.68
C VAL A 78 -17.71 18.93 9.56
N ARG A 79 -16.96 19.47 10.54
CA ARG A 79 -15.52 19.21 10.65
C ARG A 79 -15.29 17.81 11.20
N LYS A 80 -14.68 16.94 10.40
CA LYS A 80 -14.27 15.60 10.81
C LYS A 80 -12.75 15.50 10.79
N PHE A 81 -12.19 14.77 11.74
CA PHE A 81 -10.78 14.41 11.70
C PHE A 81 -10.58 13.21 10.77
N ILE A 82 -9.59 13.32 9.90
CA ILE A 82 -9.20 12.29 8.95
C ILE A 82 -7.72 11.96 9.13
N TYR A 83 -7.36 10.72 8.82
CA TYR A 83 -6.00 10.29 8.58
C TYR A 83 -5.73 10.30 7.08
N LYS A 84 -4.64 10.94 6.70
CA LYS A 84 -4.12 10.96 5.33
C LYS A 84 -2.68 10.46 5.34
N LEU A 85 -2.28 9.65 4.36
CA LEU A 85 -0.86 9.29 4.23
C LEU A 85 0.02 10.54 4.09
N LYS A 86 1.21 10.47 4.68
CA LYS A 86 2.26 11.46 4.42
C LYS A 86 2.72 11.33 2.97
N ASP A 87 3.07 12.43 2.33
CA ASP A 87 3.49 12.43 0.92
C ASP A 87 4.73 11.54 0.69
N GLU A 88 5.66 11.51 1.65
CA GLU A 88 6.84 10.61 1.62
C GLU A 88 6.45 9.12 1.61
N MET A 89 5.36 8.78 2.30
CA MET A 89 4.85 7.42 2.40
C MET A 89 4.03 7.03 1.16
N ILE A 90 3.31 7.99 0.56
CA ILE A 90 2.54 7.75 -0.67
C ILE A 90 3.45 7.19 -1.76
N SER A 91 4.61 7.80 -2.00
CA SER A 91 5.57 7.33 -3.01
C SER A 91 6.07 5.91 -2.71
N ILE A 92 6.32 5.58 -1.45
CA ILE A 92 6.78 4.25 -1.04
C ILE A 92 5.73 3.17 -1.35
N TYR A 93 4.47 3.41 -0.97
CA TYR A 93 3.40 2.44 -1.21
C TYR A 93 2.94 2.40 -2.67
N GLU A 94 2.99 3.52 -3.40
CA GLU A 94 2.66 3.58 -4.83
C GLU A 94 3.65 2.75 -5.66
N ASN A 95 4.96 2.83 -5.37
CA ASN A 95 5.95 1.97 -6.00
C ASN A 95 5.76 0.48 -5.66
N MET A 96 5.37 0.15 -4.42
CA MET A 96 5.03 -1.23 -4.05
C MET A 96 3.79 -1.76 -4.80
N LEU A 97 2.85 -0.89 -5.16
CA LEU A 97 1.63 -1.24 -5.92
C LEU A 97 1.89 -1.33 -7.44
N ASP A 98 2.72 -0.46 -8.00
CA ASP A 98 3.02 -0.42 -9.43
C ASP A 98 3.91 -1.61 -9.88
N GLU A 99 4.72 -2.18 -8.98
CA GLU A 99 5.51 -3.40 -9.26
C GLU A 99 4.65 -4.69 -9.38
N ASP A 100 3.34 -4.60 -9.18
CA ASP A 100 2.37 -5.68 -9.40
C ASP A 100 1.63 -5.63 -10.76
N VAL A 101 1.97 -4.68 -11.65
CA VAL A 101 1.25 -4.48 -12.93
C VAL A 101 1.84 -5.28 -14.11
N ASP A 102 3.00 -5.93 -13.98
CA ASP A 102 3.51 -6.85 -15.02
C ASP A 102 3.14 -8.32 -14.74
N GLU A 103 1.84 -8.61 -14.72
CA GLU A 103 1.29 -9.92 -15.08
C GLU A 103 0.37 -9.74 -16.30
N ILE A 104 0.94 -9.35 -17.45
CA ILE A 104 0.34 -9.77 -18.72
C ILE A 104 0.90 -11.17 -19.03
N GLN A 105 0.14 -12.17 -18.59
CA GLN A 105 0.11 -13.48 -19.23
C GLN A 105 0.01 -13.28 -20.74
N ASN A 106 1.10 -13.56 -21.46
CA ASN A 106 0.96 -14.06 -22.82
C ASN A 106 1.07 -15.58 -22.74
N ASP A 107 0.02 -16.20 -22.20
CA ASP A 107 -0.23 -17.62 -22.36
C ASP A 107 -0.62 -17.84 -23.82
N GLY A 108 0.39 -18.06 -24.65
CA GLY A 108 0.24 -18.39 -26.06
C GLY A 108 -0.19 -19.85 -26.22
N THR A 109 -1.45 -20.14 -25.94
CA THR A 109 -2.20 -21.30 -26.46
C THR A 109 -3.32 -20.72 -27.34
N GLU A 110 -3.64 -21.12 -28.57
CA GLU A 110 -3.35 -22.26 -29.45
C GLU A 110 -3.96 -21.91 -30.86
N TYR A 111 -3.72 -22.76 -31.88
CA TYR A 111 -4.32 -22.83 -33.25
C TYR A 111 -3.74 -21.86 -34.30
N ILE A 112 -2.95 -22.29 -35.29
CA ILE A 112 -3.16 -23.35 -36.31
C ILE A 112 -1.82 -23.87 -36.85
#